data_AF-A0A1I1F3J8-F1
#
_entry.id   AF-A0A1I1F3J8-F1
#
_cell.length_a   1.000
_cell.length_b   1.000
_cell.length_c   1.000
_cell.angle_alpha   90.00
_cell.angle_beta   90.00
_cell.angle_gamma   90.00
#
_symmetry.space_group_name_H-M   'P 1'
#
loop_
_entity.id
_entity.type
_entity.pdbx_description
1 polymer ?
#
loop_
_entity_poly.entity_id
_entity_poly.type
_entity_poly.pdbx_seq_one_letter_code
_entity_poly.pdbx_strand_id
1 'polypeptide(L)'
;MAQHPRTSETDETSIADRNNGLTRRSYVRSLAAVATAATSVGAAGTAAADGDDYEVIEASGQTITIDSGETWENKLIDMTTGQDVVITAHGTDWTIRNVGFKGENTSGTGSATFGISDTDPNGSSTIENVYLGDGSDSRNASSSGHGQTAFWVDPDHAGHIDFENVNIQGFADNAIYGSAPGSGAGGTIHIDSSFAANCYVSHFRLATEGSKVTNSSVYVDDEGYAGRGIWAWAPGTIEVENCQIEMNGQNTAIDAGANGKATDVVVKDTDYDDAAGISEHAGSNVRLGDDVGTDPEPFIPEGVPRSPEEAAAGD
;
A
#
# COMPACT_ATOMS: atom_id res chain seq x y z
N MET A 1 -26.64 -24.35 19.04
CA MET A 1 -26.96 -25.43 18.09
C MET A 1 -26.21 -25.12 16.81
N ALA A 2 -25.37 -26.05 16.40
CA ALA A 2 -24.48 -25.95 15.26
C ALA A 2 -25.23 -25.92 13.92
N GLN A 3 -24.63 -25.28 12.92
CA GLN A 3 -24.49 -25.80 11.56
C GLN A 3 -23.51 -24.94 10.75
N HIS A 4 -22.23 -25.33 10.78
CA HIS A 4 -21.44 -25.45 9.55
C HIS A 4 -21.76 -26.85 8.97
N PRO A 5 -21.75 -27.09 7.64
CA PRO A 5 -20.60 -26.81 6.80
C PRO A 5 -20.91 -26.36 5.35
N ARG A 6 -19.91 -25.78 4.68
CA ARG A 6 -19.74 -25.98 3.24
C ARG A 6 -18.28 -26.25 2.91
N THR A 7 -17.96 -27.54 2.88
CA THR A 7 -17.04 -28.10 1.89
C THR A 7 -17.86 -28.47 0.66
N SER A 8 -17.47 -28.00 -0.52
CA SER A 8 -17.69 -28.72 -1.77
C SER A 8 -16.49 -28.50 -2.66
N GLU A 9 -15.71 -29.57 -2.82
CA GLU A 9 -14.71 -29.72 -3.86
C GLU A 9 -15.33 -29.58 -5.25
N THR A 10 -14.48 -29.17 -6.20
CA THR A 10 -14.59 -29.33 -7.66
C THR A 10 -15.78 -28.67 -8.37
N ASP A 11 -15.59 -27.42 -8.77
CA ASP A 11 -16.03 -26.95 -10.09
C ASP A 11 -14.77 -26.71 -10.94
N GLU A 12 -14.41 -27.72 -11.75
CA GLU A 12 -13.53 -27.53 -12.90
C GLU A 12 -14.25 -26.63 -13.91
N THR A 13 -14.13 -25.32 -13.72
CA THR A 13 -14.38 -24.34 -14.77
C THR A 13 -13.04 -23.78 -15.20
N SER A 14 -12.69 -24.02 -16.47
CA SER A 14 -11.38 -23.65 -17.01
C SER A 14 -11.10 -22.16 -16.76
N ILE A 15 -9.98 -21.88 -16.09
CA ILE A 15 -9.53 -20.53 -15.72
C ILE A 15 -9.26 -19.65 -16.96
N ALA A 16 -9.20 -20.25 -18.15
CA ALA A 16 -8.97 -19.56 -19.42
C ALA A 16 -10.07 -18.53 -19.80
N ASP A 17 -11.31 -18.68 -19.32
CA ASP A 17 -12.41 -17.80 -19.71
C ASP A 17 -12.71 -16.64 -18.75
N ARG A 18 -12.12 -16.61 -17.54
CA ARG A 18 -12.27 -15.45 -16.62
C ARG A 18 -11.28 -14.32 -16.91
N ASN A 19 -10.19 -14.61 -17.63
CA ASN A 19 -9.19 -13.62 -18.02
C ASN A 19 -9.42 -13.01 -19.41
N ASN A 20 -10.41 -13.47 -20.17
CA ASN A 20 -10.73 -12.90 -21.49
C ASN A 20 -11.68 -11.68 -21.43
N GLY A 21 -12.22 -11.34 -20.27
CA GLY A 21 -13.10 -10.18 -20.06
C GLY A 21 -12.37 -8.89 -19.69
N LEU A 22 -11.14 -8.98 -19.18
CA LEU A 22 -10.28 -7.84 -18.81
C LEU A 22 -9.38 -7.47 -19.99
N THR A 23 -9.97 -7.35 -21.18
CA THR A 23 -9.27 -6.71 -22.30
C THR A 23 -9.26 -5.20 -22.07
N ARG A 24 -8.21 -4.54 -22.57
CA ARG A 24 -7.86 -3.10 -22.50
C ARG A 24 -8.98 -2.06 -22.69
N ARG A 25 -10.24 -2.45 -22.87
CA ARG A 25 -11.42 -1.58 -23.06
C ARG A 25 -12.16 -1.20 -21.79
N SER A 26 -11.96 -1.88 -20.66
CA SER A 26 -12.67 -1.54 -19.41
C SER A 26 -11.95 -0.48 -18.58
N TYR A 27 -10.66 -0.23 -18.82
CA TYR A 27 -9.87 0.83 -18.16
C TYR A 27 -9.56 2.04 -19.08
N VAL A 28 -9.77 1.91 -20.41
CA VAL A 28 -9.69 3.07 -21.35
C VAL A 28 -11.00 3.87 -21.36
N ARG A 29 -11.59 4.07 -20.18
CA ARG A 29 -12.60 5.12 -19.95
C ARG A 29 -12.14 6.21 -18.98
N SER A 30 -10.89 6.18 -18.52
CA SER A 30 -10.33 7.24 -17.65
C SER A 30 -9.03 7.87 -18.15
N LEU A 31 -8.45 7.40 -19.26
CA LEU A 31 -7.29 8.02 -19.91
C LEU A 31 -7.60 8.32 -21.39
N ALA A 32 -8.72 9.02 -21.63
CA ALA A 32 -8.82 9.80 -22.85
C ALA A 32 -8.05 11.09 -22.58
N ALA A 33 -6.99 11.31 -23.36
CA ALA A 33 -6.21 12.53 -23.40
C ALA A 33 -7.13 13.77 -23.40
N VAL A 34 -7.43 14.28 -22.21
CA VAL A 34 -7.76 15.68 -22.05
C VAL A 34 -6.41 16.34 -22.18
N ALA A 35 -6.26 17.18 -23.20
CA ALA A 35 -5.28 18.24 -23.14
C ALA A 35 -5.68 19.09 -21.91
N THR A 36 -5.23 18.66 -20.74
CA THR A 36 -5.33 19.45 -19.53
C THR A 36 -4.47 20.65 -19.84
N ALA A 37 -5.11 21.80 -19.99
CA ALA A 37 -4.40 23.05 -19.90
C ALA A 37 -3.50 22.92 -18.68
N ALA A 38 -2.19 23.10 -18.87
CA ALA A 38 -1.29 23.40 -17.78
C ALA A 38 -1.90 24.62 -17.08
N THR A 39 -2.72 24.36 -16.08
CA THR A 39 -3.10 25.38 -15.13
C THR A 39 -1.90 25.40 -14.22
N SER A 40 -0.92 26.22 -14.62
CA SER A 40 -0.18 27.01 -13.65
C SER A 40 -1.23 27.81 -12.87
N VAL A 41 -1.90 27.14 -11.93
CA VAL A 41 -2.70 27.82 -10.93
C VAL A 41 -1.67 28.53 -10.07
N GLY A 42 -1.35 29.76 -10.47
CA GLY A 42 -1.02 30.79 -9.51
C GLY A 42 -2.24 30.92 -8.60
N ALA A 43 -2.31 30.04 -7.60
CA ALA A 43 -3.27 30.15 -6.52
C ALA A 43 -2.77 31.32 -5.68
N ALA A 44 -3.29 32.51 -5.99
CA ALA A 44 -3.46 33.54 -4.99
C ALA A 44 -4.50 33.03 -3.97
N GLY A 45 -4.10 32.06 -3.16
CA GLY A 45 -4.69 31.77 -1.86
C GLY A 45 -3.91 32.59 -0.85
N THR A 46 -4.53 33.66 -0.36
CA THR A 46 -4.00 34.48 0.73
C THR A 46 -3.76 33.62 1.97
N ALA A 47 -2.50 33.65 2.42
CA ALA A 47 -1.93 33.04 3.60
C ALA A 47 -2.79 33.10 4.87
N ALA A 48 -2.73 31.99 5.63
CA ALA A 48 -2.30 32.07 7.01
C ALA A 48 -1.01 31.22 7.11
N ALA A 49 0.14 31.88 7.02
CA ALA A 49 1.34 31.40 7.68
C ALA A 49 1.11 31.66 9.17
N ASP A 50 0.40 30.76 9.82
CA ASP A 50 0.30 30.70 11.27
C ASP A 50 1.12 29.48 11.70
N GLY A 51 2.36 29.72 12.14
CA GLY A 51 3.14 28.78 12.96
C GLY A 51 3.73 27.52 12.30
N ASP A 52 3.18 27.05 11.19
CA ASP A 52 3.46 25.69 10.69
C ASP A 52 4.16 25.71 9.31
N ASP A 53 5.28 24.98 9.16
CA ASP A 53 6.19 25.02 8.00
C ASP A 53 5.69 24.23 6.75
N TYR A 54 4.37 24.04 6.58
CA TYR A 54 3.77 23.22 5.51
C TYR A 54 2.60 23.88 4.76
N GLU A 55 2.31 23.40 3.55
CA GLU A 55 1.15 23.81 2.74
C GLU A 55 -0.08 22.94 3.04
N VAL A 56 -1.23 23.57 3.29
CA VAL A 56 -2.51 22.88 3.44
C VAL A 56 -3.24 22.79 2.10
N ILE A 57 -3.65 21.59 1.70
CA ILE A 57 -4.43 21.33 0.48
C ILE A 57 -5.76 20.66 0.85
N GLU A 58 -6.87 21.34 0.61
CA GLU A 58 -8.19 20.75 0.79
C GLU A 58 -8.50 19.72 -0.30
N ALA A 59 -8.97 18.54 0.09
CA ALA A 59 -9.48 17.55 -0.85
C ALA A 59 -10.78 18.06 -1.50
N SER A 60 -10.87 17.95 -2.81
CA SER A 60 -12.00 18.45 -3.63
C SER A 60 -12.34 17.53 -4.81
N GLY A 61 -11.77 16.31 -4.84
CA GLY A 61 -11.87 15.36 -5.94
C GLY A 61 -10.80 15.57 -7.01
N GLN A 62 -9.72 16.30 -6.71
CA GLN A 62 -8.64 16.61 -7.65
C GLN A 62 -7.63 15.49 -7.82
N THR A 63 -6.89 15.57 -8.92
CA THR A 63 -5.66 14.81 -9.12
C THR A 63 -4.46 15.76 -9.03
N ILE A 64 -3.43 15.35 -8.29
CA ILE A 64 -2.13 16.01 -8.21
C ILE A 64 -1.12 15.11 -8.92
N THR A 65 -0.35 15.67 -9.85
CA THR A 65 0.68 14.92 -10.59
C THR A 65 2.06 15.39 -10.18
N ILE A 66 2.94 14.43 -9.93
CA ILE A 66 4.34 14.63 -9.58
C ILE A 66 5.16 14.10 -10.74
N ASP A 67 5.94 14.99 -11.36
CA ASP A 67 6.72 14.68 -12.54
C ASP A 67 8.08 14.07 -12.20
N SER A 68 8.77 13.53 -13.20
CA SER A 68 10.12 12.98 -13.02
C SER A 68 11.09 14.05 -12.49
N GLY A 69 11.92 13.68 -11.50
CA GLY A 69 12.88 14.61 -10.88
C GLY A 69 12.26 15.60 -9.90
N GLU A 70 10.95 15.54 -9.65
CA GLU A 70 10.27 16.47 -8.74
C GLU A 70 10.33 15.99 -7.28
N THR A 71 10.52 16.93 -6.35
CA THR A 71 10.29 16.71 -4.93
C THR A 71 8.99 17.39 -4.51
N TRP A 72 8.03 16.60 -4.05
CA TRP A 72 6.75 17.08 -3.52
C TRP A 72 6.75 16.92 -1.99
N GLU A 73 6.79 18.03 -1.27
CA GLU A 73 7.09 18.01 0.16
C GLU A 73 6.30 19.00 1.03
N ASN A 74 6.27 18.70 2.34
CA ASN A 74 5.71 19.52 3.42
C ASN A 74 4.26 19.90 3.12
N LYS A 75 3.40 18.88 3.06
CA LYS A 75 1.97 19.02 2.72
C LYS A 75 1.09 18.44 3.81
N LEU A 76 0.06 19.19 4.19
CA LEU A 76 -1.07 18.68 4.95
C LEU A 76 -2.29 18.60 4.03
N ILE A 77 -2.71 17.39 3.71
CA ILE A 77 -3.89 17.13 2.89
C ILE A 77 -5.12 17.03 3.80
N ASP A 78 -6.06 17.95 3.68
CA ASP A 78 -7.29 17.97 4.46
C ASP A 78 -8.39 17.16 3.75
N MET A 79 -8.61 15.94 4.23
CA MET A 79 -9.65 15.01 3.78
C MET A 79 -10.99 15.21 4.52
N THR A 80 -11.07 16.10 5.51
CA THR A 80 -12.30 16.34 6.30
C THR A 80 -13.43 16.96 5.49
N THR A 81 -13.13 17.42 4.26
CA THR A 81 -14.12 17.85 3.27
C THR A 81 -15.03 16.70 2.81
N GLY A 82 -14.62 15.45 3.02
CA GLY A 82 -15.29 14.24 2.56
C GLY A 82 -15.11 13.96 1.07
N GLN A 83 -14.31 14.78 0.37
CA GLN A 83 -13.96 14.57 -1.03
C GLN A 83 -12.65 13.78 -1.15
N ASP A 84 -12.42 13.26 -2.35
CA ASP A 84 -11.22 12.48 -2.64
C ASP A 84 -10.03 13.36 -3.08
N VAL A 85 -8.85 12.77 -3.09
CA VAL A 85 -7.67 13.29 -3.77
C VAL A 85 -6.85 12.12 -4.29
N VAL A 86 -6.38 12.22 -5.53
CA VAL A 86 -5.52 11.20 -6.13
C VAL A 86 -4.18 11.85 -6.44
N ILE A 87 -3.11 11.28 -5.90
CA ILE A 87 -1.75 11.73 -6.18
C ILE A 87 -1.09 10.72 -7.10
N THR A 88 -0.57 11.17 -8.23
CA THR A 88 0.05 10.33 -9.24
C THR A 88 1.51 10.70 -9.40
N ALA A 89 2.43 9.76 -9.19
CA ALA A 89 3.85 9.93 -9.45
C ALA A 89 4.31 8.86 -10.44
N HIS A 90 4.33 9.21 -11.72
CA HIS A 90 4.76 8.33 -12.80
C HIS A 90 5.94 8.97 -13.53
N GLY A 91 7.08 8.28 -13.56
CA GLY A 91 8.31 8.87 -14.05
C GLY A 91 9.51 8.16 -13.46
N THR A 92 10.59 8.88 -13.19
CA THR A 92 11.77 8.41 -12.45
C THR A 92 12.26 9.54 -11.56
N ASP A 93 13.05 9.21 -10.54
CA ASP A 93 13.77 10.18 -9.70
C ASP A 93 12.85 11.19 -9.00
N TRP A 94 11.61 10.81 -8.68
CA TRP A 94 10.70 11.65 -7.93
C TRP A 94 10.80 11.35 -6.42
N THR A 95 10.44 12.34 -5.60
CA THR A 95 10.42 12.22 -4.13
C THR A 95 9.12 12.77 -3.58
N ILE A 96 8.47 12.01 -2.72
CA ILE A 96 7.33 12.44 -1.91
C ILE A 96 7.76 12.41 -0.46
N ARG A 97 7.67 13.53 0.25
CA ARG A 97 8.07 13.53 1.66
C ARG A 97 7.36 14.50 2.55
N ASN A 98 7.29 14.19 3.85
CA ASN A 98 6.67 15.06 4.84
C ASN A 98 5.24 15.40 4.44
N VAL A 99 4.41 14.36 4.26
CA VAL A 99 3.03 14.51 3.81
C VAL A 99 2.09 13.85 4.80
N GLY A 100 1.21 14.65 5.41
CA GLY A 100 0.17 14.17 6.31
C GLY A 100 -1.23 14.26 5.70
N PHE A 101 -2.08 13.27 5.97
CA PHE A 101 -3.47 13.25 5.57
C PHE A 101 -4.38 13.32 6.79
N LYS A 102 -5.12 14.42 6.89
CA LYS A 102 -6.02 14.71 8.00
C LYS A 102 -7.45 14.34 7.65
N GLY A 103 -8.02 13.43 8.43
CA GLY A 103 -9.37 12.92 8.25
C GLY A 103 -9.43 11.66 7.40
N GLU A 104 -10.43 10.84 7.70
CA GLU A 104 -10.74 9.61 6.99
C GLU A 104 -11.21 9.90 5.55
N ASN A 105 -10.73 9.13 4.57
CA ASN A 105 -11.26 9.20 3.21
C ASN A 105 -12.65 8.56 3.13
N THR A 106 -13.70 9.38 3.19
CA THR A 106 -15.10 8.94 3.09
C THR A 106 -15.74 9.14 1.72
N SER A 107 -14.94 9.42 0.69
CA SER A 107 -15.45 9.77 -0.65
C SER A 107 -16.22 8.63 -1.33
N GLY A 108 -15.91 7.37 -0.98
CA GLY A 108 -16.51 6.17 -1.56
C GLY A 108 -16.15 5.91 -3.02
N THR A 109 -15.12 6.57 -3.53
CA THR A 109 -14.63 6.39 -4.91
C THR A 109 -13.97 5.03 -5.12
N GLY A 110 -13.39 4.44 -4.07
CA GLY A 110 -12.59 3.21 -4.15
C GLY A 110 -11.36 3.37 -5.04
N SER A 111 -10.74 4.56 -5.00
CA SER A 111 -9.49 4.90 -5.65
C SER A 111 -8.29 4.49 -4.77
N ALA A 112 -7.10 4.45 -5.38
CA ALA A 112 -5.86 4.54 -4.61
C ALA A 112 -5.56 6.01 -4.31
N THR A 113 -5.19 6.33 -3.06
CA THR A 113 -4.75 7.70 -2.71
C THR A 113 -3.50 8.07 -3.50
N PHE A 114 -2.57 7.13 -3.63
CA PHE A 114 -1.38 7.23 -4.45
C PHE A 114 -1.37 6.19 -5.56
N GLY A 115 -1.17 6.63 -6.81
CA GLY A 115 -0.78 5.79 -7.94
C GLY A 115 0.66 6.10 -8.32
N ILE A 116 1.57 5.13 -8.17
CA ILE A 116 3.01 5.39 -8.27
C ILE A 116 3.73 4.40 -9.18
N SER A 117 4.80 4.87 -9.80
CA SER A 117 5.79 4.03 -10.49
C SER A 117 7.09 4.79 -10.74
N ASP A 118 8.20 4.13 -10.46
CA ASP A 118 9.47 4.43 -11.14
C ASP A 118 9.56 3.60 -12.44
N THR A 119 9.56 4.26 -13.58
CA THR A 119 9.46 3.66 -14.93
C THR A 119 10.81 3.48 -15.61
N ASP A 120 11.91 4.00 -15.04
CA ASP A 120 13.26 3.70 -15.53
C ASP A 120 13.77 2.43 -14.83
N PRO A 121 14.14 1.36 -15.56
CA PRO A 121 14.72 0.15 -14.96
C PRO A 121 15.98 0.38 -14.11
N ASN A 122 16.62 1.54 -14.22
CA ASN A 122 17.76 1.93 -13.39
C ASN A 122 17.46 3.15 -12.50
N GLY A 123 16.22 3.62 -12.51
CA GLY A 123 15.73 4.74 -11.71
C GLY A 123 15.42 4.34 -10.28
N SER A 124 15.37 5.34 -9.42
CA SER A 124 14.96 5.18 -8.03
C SER A 124 14.15 6.39 -7.60
N SER A 125 13.05 6.13 -6.91
CA SER A 125 12.16 7.14 -6.35
C SER A 125 11.90 6.86 -4.87
N THR A 126 11.47 7.86 -4.12
CA THR A 126 11.37 7.75 -2.65
C THR A 126 10.06 8.31 -2.12
N ILE A 127 9.51 7.63 -1.13
CA ILE A 127 8.41 8.07 -0.28
C ILE A 127 8.90 8.02 1.15
N GLU A 128 9.05 9.18 1.80
CA GLU A 128 9.55 9.25 3.17
C GLU A 128 8.66 10.10 4.09
N ASN A 129 8.50 9.70 5.36
CA ASN A 129 7.77 10.49 6.36
C ASN A 129 6.34 10.87 5.93
N VAL A 130 5.50 9.86 5.68
CA VAL A 130 4.11 10.04 5.23
C VAL A 130 3.14 9.47 6.25
N TYR A 131 2.12 10.24 6.63
CA TYR A 131 1.04 9.81 7.52
C TYR A 131 -0.30 9.70 6.79
N LEU A 132 -0.88 8.50 6.81
CA LEU A 132 -2.21 8.11 6.34
C LEU A 132 -2.93 7.29 7.42
N GLY A 133 -2.71 7.62 8.70
CA GLY A 133 -3.25 6.85 9.84
C GLY A 133 -4.74 7.08 10.11
N ASP A 134 -5.35 8.11 9.53
CA ASP A 134 -6.80 8.36 9.66
C ASP A 134 -7.65 7.47 8.72
N GLY A 135 -7.00 6.79 7.77
CA GLY A 135 -7.56 5.72 6.97
C GLY A 135 -8.64 6.10 5.96
N SER A 136 -9.49 5.12 5.65
CA SER A 136 -10.62 5.26 4.74
C SER A 136 -11.88 4.68 5.34
N ASP A 137 -13.02 5.02 4.74
CA ASP A 137 -14.24 4.30 5.04
C ASP A 137 -14.11 2.80 4.75
N SER A 138 -14.95 1.99 5.39
CA SER A 138 -14.86 0.52 5.35
C SER A 138 -15.38 -0.12 4.05
N ARG A 139 -15.71 0.66 3.01
CA ARG A 139 -16.30 0.10 1.78
C ARG A 139 -15.21 -0.58 0.95
N ASN A 140 -15.12 -1.90 1.07
CA ASN A 140 -14.30 -2.73 0.19
C ASN A 140 -15.04 -3.18 -1.11
N ALA A 141 -16.14 -2.51 -1.45
CA ALA A 141 -16.86 -2.73 -2.70
C ALA A 141 -17.28 -1.38 -3.25
N SER A 142 -16.48 -0.84 -4.17
CA SER A 142 -16.82 0.34 -4.95
C SER A 142 -17.18 -0.05 -6.39
N SER A 143 -17.48 0.94 -7.22
CA SER A 143 -17.66 0.73 -8.67
C SER A 143 -16.39 0.21 -9.36
N SER A 144 -15.20 0.36 -8.75
CA SER A 144 -13.94 -0.19 -9.23
C SER A 144 -13.75 -1.68 -8.90
N GLY A 145 -14.61 -2.24 -8.02
CA GLY A 145 -14.48 -3.61 -7.51
C GLY A 145 -13.48 -3.76 -6.36
N HIS A 146 -12.90 -2.65 -5.91
CA HIS A 146 -11.91 -2.56 -4.83
C HIS A 146 -12.31 -1.49 -3.82
N GLY A 147 -11.86 -1.65 -2.56
CA GLY A 147 -11.90 -0.58 -1.58
C GLY A 147 -10.80 0.45 -1.80
N GLN A 148 -10.82 1.52 -1.00
CA GLN A 148 -9.74 2.49 -1.00
C GLN A 148 -8.42 1.83 -0.58
N THR A 149 -7.38 2.09 -1.36
CA THR A 149 -6.00 1.63 -1.13
C THR A 149 -5.13 2.86 -0.85
N ALA A 150 -4.15 2.78 0.06
CA ALA A 150 -3.27 3.93 0.30
C ALA A 150 -2.31 4.11 -0.89
N PHE A 151 -1.49 3.10 -1.18
CA PHE A 151 -0.58 3.08 -2.32
C PHE A 151 -0.89 1.93 -3.28
N TRP A 152 -1.06 2.26 -4.56
CA TRP A 152 -1.06 1.30 -5.65
C TRP A 152 0.16 1.53 -6.53
N VAL A 153 0.96 0.47 -6.72
CA VAL A 153 2.13 0.51 -7.60
C VAL A 153 1.73 -0.01 -8.97
N ASP A 154 1.95 0.82 -9.99
CA ASP A 154 1.57 0.52 -11.36
C ASP A 154 2.39 -0.67 -11.91
N PRO A 155 1.79 -1.60 -12.68
CA PRO A 155 2.51 -2.65 -13.38
C PRO A 155 3.69 -2.18 -14.25
N ASP A 156 3.68 -0.95 -14.74
CA ASP A 156 4.77 -0.36 -15.52
C ASP A 156 5.97 0.09 -14.66
N HIS A 157 5.90 -0.04 -13.33
CA HIS A 157 7.04 0.17 -12.44
C HIS A 157 8.17 -0.82 -12.74
N ALA A 158 9.30 -0.29 -13.20
CA ALA A 158 10.48 -1.03 -13.65
C ALA A 158 11.72 -0.78 -12.79
N GLY A 159 11.78 0.37 -12.10
CA GLY A 159 12.91 0.80 -11.28
C GLY A 159 12.82 0.34 -9.83
N HIS A 160 13.22 1.24 -8.92
CA HIS A 160 13.20 1.03 -7.49
C HIS A 160 12.36 2.09 -6.76
N ILE A 161 11.58 1.70 -5.76
CA ILE A 161 10.93 2.64 -4.83
C ILE A 161 11.27 2.27 -3.39
N ASP A 162 11.82 3.25 -2.67
CA ASP A 162 12.01 3.19 -1.22
C ASP A 162 10.82 3.84 -0.51
N PHE A 163 10.26 3.12 0.46
CA PHE A 163 9.34 3.64 1.47
C PHE A 163 10.06 3.69 2.81
N GLU A 164 10.14 4.85 3.42
CA GLU A 164 10.80 5.06 4.71
C GLU A 164 9.88 5.85 5.64
N ASN A 165 9.73 5.42 6.88
CA ASN A 165 8.99 6.17 7.90
C ASN A 165 7.52 6.45 7.51
N VAL A 166 6.83 5.45 6.96
CA VAL A 166 5.44 5.60 6.50
C VAL A 166 4.46 5.00 7.51
N ASN A 167 3.40 5.73 7.84
CA ASN A 167 2.33 5.29 8.73
C ASN A 167 1.01 5.18 7.97
N ILE A 168 0.47 3.98 7.75
CA ILE A 168 -0.78 3.77 7.02
C ILE A 168 -1.73 2.93 7.86
N GLN A 169 -2.93 3.42 8.12
CA GLN A 169 -3.87 2.66 8.94
C GLN A 169 -5.29 2.69 8.39
N GLY A 170 -6.10 1.68 8.70
CA GLY A 170 -7.55 1.72 8.51
C GLY A 170 -8.03 1.83 7.05
N PHE A 171 -7.25 1.36 6.07
CA PHE A 171 -7.71 1.33 4.67
C PHE A 171 -8.61 0.13 4.39
N ALA A 172 -9.66 0.32 3.57
CA ALA A 172 -10.59 -0.74 3.19
C ALA A 172 -9.98 -1.80 2.25
N ASP A 173 -8.85 -1.52 1.63
CA ASP A 173 -8.10 -2.46 0.80
C ASP A 173 -6.66 -2.62 1.32
N ASN A 174 -5.61 -2.31 0.54
CA ASN A 174 -4.22 -2.50 0.99
C ASN A 174 -3.63 -1.21 1.58
N ALA A 175 -2.63 -1.35 2.46
CA ALA A 175 -1.73 -0.24 2.77
C ALA A 175 -0.82 0.02 1.56
N ILE A 176 0.06 -0.94 1.24
CA ILE A 176 0.91 -0.89 0.03
C ILE A 176 0.56 -2.07 -0.88
N TYR A 177 -0.09 -1.78 -2.01
CA TYR A 177 -0.32 -2.71 -3.10
C TYR A 177 0.85 -2.62 -4.10
N GLY A 178 1.94 -3.30 -3.76
CA GLY A 178 3.17 -3.40 -4.53
C GLY A 178 3.35 -4.67 -5.38
N SER A 179 2.35 -5.56 -5.48
CA SER A 179 2.52 -6.83 -6.22
C SER A 179 2.27 -6.75 -7.72
N ALA A 180 1.65 -5.69 -8.23
CA ALA A 180 1.28 -5.58 -9.64
C ALA A 180 2.49 -5.65 -10.62
N PRO A 181 3.66 -5.05 -10.28
CA PRO A 181 4.88 -5.13 -11.09
C PRO A 181 5.37 -6.56 -11.36
N GLY A 182 5.06 -7.54 -10.49
CA GLY A 182 5.42 -8.94 -10.71
C GLY A 182 4.78 -9.57 -11.96
N SER A 183 3.70 -8.97 -12.47
CA SER A 183 3.09 -9.34 -13.76
C SER A 183 3.41 -8.36 -14.89
N GLY A 184 4.18 -7.32 -14.60
CA GLY A 184 4.54 -6.22 -15.49
C GLY A 184 6.05 -6.07 -15.63
N ALA A 185 6.55 -4.85 -15.41
CA ALA A 185 7.93 -4.49 -15.67
C ALA A 185 8.93 -4.99 -14.61
N GLY A 186 8.46 -5.46 -13.45
CA GLY A 186 9.29 -6.12 -12.45
C GLY A 186 10.19 -5.18 -11.66
N GLY A 187 9.74 -3.95 -11.39
CA GLY A 187 10.38 -3.06 -10.42
C GLY A 187 10.32 -3.59 -8.99
N THR A 188 11.17 -3.04 -8.14
CA THR A 188 11.40 -3.49 -6.76
C THR A 188 10.97 -2.43 -5.75
N ILE A 189 10.47 -2.89 -4.60
CA ILE A 189 9.99 -2.03 -3.52
C ILE A 189 10.69 -2.44 -2.23
N HIS A 190 11.31 -1.47 -1.55
CA HIS A 190 11.80 -1.63 -0.18
C HIS A 190 10.93 -0.81 0.76
N ILE A 191 10.45 -1.45 1.83
CA ILE A 191 9.69 -0.81 2.90
C ILE A 191 10.53 -0.90 4.15
N ASP A 192 11.00 0.24 4.65
CA ASP A 192 11.82 0.33 5.84
C ASP A 192 11.13 1.18 6.90
N SER A 193 11.34 0.81 8.17
CA SER A 193 10.96 1.61 9.33
C SER A 193 9.54 2.16 9.23
N SER A 194 8.56 1.32 8.84
CA SER A 194 7.20 1.73 8.54
C SER A 194 6.17 1.00 9.41
N PHE A 195 5.00 1.61 9.59
CA PHE A 195 3.91 1.07 10.37
C PHE A 195 2.64 0.93 9.52
N ALA A 196 2.02 -0.24 9.58
CA ALA A 196 0.73 -0.45 8.98
C ALA A 196 -0.25 -1.10 9.95
N ALA A 197 -1.47 -0.58 10.07
CA ALA A 197 -2.48 -1.17 10.93
C ALA A 197 -3.87 -1.25 10.29
N ASN A 198 -4.62 -2.30 10.59
CA ASN A 198 -6.02 -2.45 10.19
C ASN A 198 -6.35 -2.15 8.69
N CYS A 199 -5.44 -2.43 7.75
CA CYS A 199 -5.65 -2.34 6.28
C CYS A 199 -6.22 -3.62 5.61
N TYR A 200 -7.55 -3.66 5.42
CA TYR A 200 -8.37 -4.89 5.38
C TYR A 200 -7.93 -6.02 4.44
N VAL A 201 -7.32 -5.76 3.27
CA VAL A 201 -6.88 -6.82 2.34
C VAL A 201 -5.46 -7.29 2.66
N SER A 202 -4.54 -6.34 2.81
CA SER A 202 -3.15 -6.60 3.17
C SER A 202 -2.49 -5.33 3.67
N HIS A 203 -1.60 -5.45 4.64
CA HIS A 203 -0.76 -4.34 5.05
C HIS A 203 0.33 -4.12 4.00
N PHE A 204 1.21 -5.10 3.80
CA PHE A 204 2.24 -5.03 2.77
C PHE A 204 2.08 -6.16 1.76
N ARG A 205 1.72 -5.80 0.53
CA ARG A 205 1.56 -6.75 -0.57
C ARG A 205 2.62 -6.52 -1.62
N LEU A 206 3.55 -7.46 -1.78
CA LEU A 206 4.76 -7.27 -2.59
C LEU A 206 4.93 -8.38 -3.62
N ALA A 207 5.68 -8.09 -4.67
CA ALA A 207 6.19 -9.06 -5.64
C ALA A 207 7.60 -8.64 -6.08
N THR A 208 8.17 -9.43 -7.00
CA THR A 208 9.48 -9.22 -7.62
C THR A 208 10.64 -9.63 -6.71
N GLU A 209 11.63 -10.31 -7.30
CA GLU A 209 12.90 -10.63 -6.65
C GLU A 209 13.58 -9.35 -6.16
N GLY A 210 13.98 -9.34 -4.88
CA GLY A 210 14.71 -8.24 -4.28
C GLY A 210 13.83 -7.17 -3.61
N SER A 211 12.50 -7.32 -3.64
CA SER A 211 11.60 -6.52 -2.80
C SER A 211 11.64 -6.99 -1.35
N LYS A 212 11.49 -6.07 -0.39
CA LYS A 212 11.61 -6.41 1.04
C LYS A 212 10.81 -5.51 1.97
N VAL A 213 10.60 -6.02 3.19
CA VAL A 213 10.09 -5.27 4.35
C VAL A 213 11.11 -5.40 5.48
N THR A 214 11.58 -4.28 6.01
CA THR A 214 12.60 -4.19 7.06
C THR A 214 12.18 -3.25 8.17
N ASN A 215 12.57 -3.54 9.41
CA ASN A 215 12.43 -2.63 10.57
C ASN A 215 10.98 -2.13 10.81
N SER A 216 9.99 -2.87 10.35
CA SER A 216 8.61 -2.40 10.21
C SER A 216 7.65 -3.21 11.08
N SER A 217 6.48 -2.65 11.35
CA SER A 217 5.46 -3.35 12.13
C SER A 217 4.10 -3.35 11.45
N VAL A 218 3.42 -4.48 11.59
CA VAL A 218 2.01 -4.67 11.29
C VAL A 218 1.27 -4.85 12.60
N TYR A 219 0.14 -4.17 12.74
CA TYR A 219 -0.74 -4.30 13.89
C TYR A 219 -2.21 -4.45 13.49
N VAL A 220 -2.84 -5.52 13.95
CA VAL A 220 -4.29 -5.67 13.92
C VAL A 220 -4.79 -5.76 15.35
N ASP A 221 -5.77 -4.94 15.71
CA ASP A 221 -6.48 -5.02 17.00
C ASP A 221 -7.98 -5.30 16.83
N ASP A 222 -8.49 -5.22 15.61
CA ASP A 222 -9.88 -5.51 15.27
C ASP A 222 -10.17 -7.01 15.15
N GLU A 223 -11.28 -7.45 15.72
CA GLU A 223 -11.80 -8.82 15.55
C GLU A 223 -12.48 -9.00 14.18
N GLY A 224 -12.40 -10.21 13.61
CA GLY A 224 -13.10 -10.56 12.36
C GLY A 224 -12.40 -10.08 11.10
N TYR A 225 -11.13 -9.71 11.26
CA TYR A 225 -10.27 -9.25 10.20
C TYR A 225 -9.87 -10.39 9.25
N ALA A 226 -9.90 -10.15 7.94
CA ALA A 226 -9.62 -11.17 6.91
C ALA A 226 -8.41 -10.84 6.04
N GLY A 227 -7.64 -9.82 6.43
CA GLY A 227 -6.46 -9.35 5.71
C GLY A 227 -5.22 -10.18 6.00
N ARG A 228 -4.10 -9.77 5.41
CA ARG A 228 -2.79 -10.39 5.60
C ARG A 228 -1.82 -9.36 6.15
N GLY A 229 -0.87 -9.79 6.96
CA GLY A 229 0.25 -8.93 7.33
C GLY A 229 1.12 -8.66 6.10
N ILE A 230 1.87 -9.68 5.71
CA ILE A 230 2.64 -9.69 4.45
C ILE A 230 1.96 -10.61 3.45
N TRP A 231 1.69 -10.11 2.24
CA TRP A 231 1.23 -10.93 1.12
C TRP A 231 2.24 -10.93 -0.01
N ALA A 232 3.03 -12.00 -0.10
CA ALA A 232 4.06 -12.19 -1.10
C ALA A 232 3.50 -12.83 -2.37
N TRP A 233 3.72 -12.17 -3.51
CA TRP A 233 3.29 -12.59 -4.83
C TRP A 233 4.48 -12.94 -5.71
N ALA A 234 4.25 -13.83 -6.65
CA ALA A 234 5.22 -14.18 -7.67
C ALA A 234 5.49 -13.01 -8.65
N PRO A 235 6.67 -12.94 -9.26
CA PRO A 235 7.81 -13.86 -9.13
C PRO A 235 8.79 -13.42 -8.05
N GLY A 236 9.74 -14.30 -7.76
CA GLY A 236 10.91 -13.99 -6.94
C GLY A 236 10.72 -14.25 -5.46
N THR A 237 11.76 -13.87 -4.73
CA THR A 237 11.90 -13.96 -3.29
C THR A 237 11.61 -12.61 -2.65
N ILE A 238 10.75 -12.61 -1.62
CA ILE A 238 10.51 -11.45 -0.75
C ILE A 238 11.29 -11.64 0.56
N GLU A 239 12.00 -10.61 0.99
CA GLU A 239 12.69 -10.61 2.28
C GLU A 239 11.86 -9.89 3.35
N VAL A 240 11.76 -10.48 4.54
CA VAL A 240 11.13 -9.87 5.72
C VAL A 240 12.13 -9.95 6.87
N GLU A 241 12.56 -8.81 7.38
CA GLU A 241 13.65 -8.76 8.36
C GLU A 241 13.40 -7.71 9.45
N ASN A 242 13.72 -8.03 10.72
CA ASN A 242 13.53 -7.13 11.85
C ASN A 242 12.10 -6.55 11.97
N CYS A 243 11.08 -7.38 11.79
CA CYS A 243 9.68 -6.95 11.78
C CYS A 243 8.89 -7.50 12.98
N GLN A 244 7.76 -6.84 13.27
CA GLN A 244 6.78 -7.28 14.28
C GLN A 244 5.40 -7.36 13.64
N ILE A 245 4.86 -8.57 13.47
CA ILE A 245 3.63 -8.83 12.72
C ILE A 245 2.54 -9.37 13.66
N GLU A 246 1.86 -8.46 14.35
CA GLU A 246 0.73 -8.78 15.22
C GLU A 246 -0.58 -8.75 14.42
N MET A 247 -1.32 -9.86 14.46
CA MET A 247 -2.53 -10.06 13.68
C MET A 247 -3.77 -10.33 14.54
N ASN A 248 -3.66 -10.32 15.87
CA ASN A 248 -4.72 -10.60 16.84
C ASN A 248 -5.45 -11.93 16.57
N GLY A 249 -4.68 -12.95 16.19
CA GLY A 249 -5.11 -14.27 15.77
C GLY A 249 -5.90 -14.30 14.46
N GLN A 250 -5.85 -13.23 13.66
CA GLN A 250 -6.67 -13.08 12.46
C GLN A 250 -5.94 -13.55 11.20
N ASN A 251 -6.63 -14.38 10.42
CA ASN A 251 -6.26 -14.86 9.09
C ASN A 251 -4.80 -15.33 8.95
N THR A 252 -3.89 -14.52 8.39
CA THR A 252 -2.51 -14.96 8.12
C THR A 252 -1.52 -13.81 8.33
N ALA A 253 -0.45 -14.04 9.10
CA ALA A 253 0.64 -13.08 9.28
C ALA A 253 1.51 -12.96 8.02
N ILE A 254 1.90 -14.09 7.43
CA ILE A 254 2.66 -14.15 6.16
C ILE A 254 1.96 -15.11 5.19
N ASP A 255 1.49 -14.59 4.07
CA ASP A 255 0.83 -15.35 3.00
C ASP A 255 1.72 -15.35 1.76
N ALA A 256 2.18 -16.53 1.35
CA ALA A 256 3.09 -16.71 0.23
C ALA A 256 2.40 -17.41 -0.95
N GLY A 257 2.27 -16.69 -2.05
CA GLY A 257 1.73 -17.20 -3.30
C GLY A 257 0.32 -16.70 -3.57
N ALA A 258 0.01 -16.50 -4.84
CA ALA A 258 -1.30 -16.04 -5.27
C ALA A 258 -1.59 -16.49 -6.69
N ASN A 259 -2.89 -16.65 -7.01
CA ASN A 259 -3.35 -16.98 -8.36
C ASN A 259 -2.66 -18.19 -9.00
N GLY A 260 -2.38 -19.22 -8.20
CA GLY A 260 -1.73 -20.46 -8.65
C GLY A 260 -0.25 -20.31 -8.99
N LYS A 261 0.41 -19.23 -8.54
CA LYS A 261 1.85 -19.00 -8.74
C LYS A 261 2.58 -19.01 -7.39
N ALA A 262 3.70 -19.72 -7.36
CA ALA A 262 4.60 -19.80 -6.21
C ALA A 262 5.50 -18.57 -6.08
N THR A 263 5.87 -18.25 -4.85
CA THR A 263 6.92 -17.29 -4.48
C THR A 263 7.71 -17.84 -3.29
N ASP A 264 8.93 -17.35 -3.11
CA ASP A 264 9.71 -17.64 -1.91
C ASP A 264 9.63 -16.42 -0.95
N VAL A 265 9.61 -16.69 0.35
CA VAL A 265 9.78 -15.66 1.38
C VAL A 265 10.92 -16.08 2.28
N VAL A 266 11.81 -15.16 2.63
CA VAL A 266 12.86 -15.36 3.62
C VAL A 266 12.59 -14.44 4.79
N VAL A 267 12.47 -15.02 5.99
CA VAL A 267 12.12 -14.30 7.22
C VAL A 267 13.29 -14.38 8.19
N LYS A 268 13.72 -13.25 8.74
CA LYS A 268 14.84 -13.15 9.70
C LYS A 268 14.50 -12.15 10.80
N ASP A 269 15.01 -12.37 12.01
CA ASP A 269 14.89 -11.42 13.13
C ASP A 269 13.46 -10.86 13.32
N THR A 270 12.44 -11.65 13.02
CA THR A 270 11.05 -11.19 12.89
C THR A 270 10.16 -12.04 13.76
N ASP A 271 9.27 -11.40 14.50
CA ASP A 271 8.21 -12.08 15.22
C ASP A 271 6.89 -11.93 14.46
N TYR A 272 6.15 -13.03 14.37
CA TYR A 272 4.82 -13.05 13.77
C TYR A 272 3.82 -13.72 14.70
N ASP A 273 2.56 -13.30 14.66
CA ASP A 273 1.52 -13.89 15.49
C ASP A 273 1.29 -15.39 15.15
N ASP A 274 1.58 -16.29 16.09
CA ASP A 274 1.43 -17.75 15.94
C ASP A 274 0.00 -18.16 15.59
N ALA A 275 -1.00 -17.46 16.14
CA ALA A 275 -2.40 -17.80 15.94
C ALA A 275 -2.89 -17.48 14.52
N ALA A 276 -2.34 -16.42 13.91
CA ALA A 276 -2.55 -16.13 12.49
C ALA A 276 -1.68 -17.03 11.59
N GLY A 277 -0.43 -17.28 12.00
CA GLY A 277 0.45 -18.22 11.34
C GLY A 277 0.88 -17.81 9.92
N ILE A 278 1.38 -18.80 9.19
CA ILE A 278 1.95 -18.66 7.84
C ILE A 278 1.18 -19.53 6.86
N SER A 279 0.88 -19.01 5.67
CA SER A 279 0.25 -19.75 4.58
C SER A 279 1.14 -19.83 3.35
N GLU A 280 1.27 -21.04 2.80
CA GLU A 280 2.01 -21.32 1.57
C GLU A 280 1.06 -21.86 0.49
N HIS A 281 1.12 -21.28 -0.70
CA HIS A 281 0.23 -21.61 -1.81
C HIS A 281 0.99 -21.98 -3.08
N ALA A 282 0.41 -22.85 -3.89
CA ALA A 282 0.94 -23.18 -5.22
C ALA A 282 2.41 -23.64 -5.26
N GLY A 283 2.94 -24.18 -4.15
CA GLY A 283 4.35 -24.59 -4.04
C GLY A 283 5.29 -23.47 -3.60
N SER A 284 4.77 -22.36 -3.08
CA SER A 284 5.55 -21.35 -2.35
C SER A 284 6.26 -21.95 -1.13
N ASN A 285 7.26 -21.23 -0.64
CA ASN A 285 8.04 -21.61 0.52
C ASN A 285 8.39 -20.37 1.36
N VAL A 286 8.11 -20.42 2.66
CA VAL A 286 8.52 -19.44 3.66
C VAL A 286 9.63 -20.04 4.51
N ARG A 287 10.83 -19.46 4.39
CA ARG A 287 12.04 -19.92 5.07
C ARG A 287 12.29 -19.05 6.29
N LEU A 288 12.13 -19.64 7.47
CA LEU A 288 12.38 -18.96 8.74
C LEU A 288 13.87 -19.08 9.12
N GLY A 289 14.48 -17.96 9.48
CA GLY A 289 15.79 -17.90 10.12
C GLY A 289 15.76 -18.38 11.56
N ASP A 290 16.94 -18.48 12.18
CA ASP A 290 17.10 -19.02 13.54
C ASP A 290 16.48 -18.11 14.63
N ASP A 291 16.45 -16.80 14.37
CA ASP A 291 15.97 -15.75 15.28
C ASP A 291 14.55 -15.26 14.92
N VAL A 292 13.71 -16.15 14.35
CA VAL A 292 12.28 -15.88 14.14
C VAL A 292 11.47 -16.39 15.33
N GLY A 293 10.72 -15.51 15.98
CA GLY A 293 9.81 -15.85 17.08
C GLY A 293 8.35 -15.74 16.68
N THR A 294 7.46 -15.96 17.67
CA THR A 294 6.01 -15.98 17.45
C THR A 294 5.19 -15.20 18.49
N ASP A 295 5.84 -14.27 19.18
CA ASP A 295 5.27 -13.42 20.24
C ASP A 295 5.51 -11.95 19.87
N PRO A 296 4.83 -11.43 18.83
CA PRO A 296 5.13 -10.11 18.33
C PRO A 296 4.76 -9.02 19.34
N GLU A 297 5.63 -8.03 19.49
CA GLU A 297 5.40 -6.79 20.23
C GLU A 297 5.28 -5.64 19.23
N PRO A 298 4.08 -5.38 18.68
CA PRO A 298 3.91 -4.36 17.63
C PRO A 298 4.25 -2.98 18.18
N PHE A 299 4.94 -2.19 17.36
CA PHE A 299 5.38 -0.84 17.71
C PHE A 299 5.29 0.06 16.49
N ILE A 300 5.10 1.36 16.71
CA ILE A 300 5.33 2.37 15.67
C ILE A 300 6.83 2.69 15.68
N PRO A 301 7.59 2.39 14.60
CA PRO A 301 9.04 2.63 14.54
C PRO A 301 9.44 4.07 14.89
N GLU A 302 10.68 4.24 15.35
CA GLU A 302 11.22 5.57 15.62
C GLU A 302 11.26 6.41 14.32
N GLY A 303 10.85 7.68 14.42
CA GLY A 303 10.76 8.58 13.27
C GLY A 303 9.55 8.38 12.36
N VAL A 304 8.69 7.37 12.61
CA VAL A 304 7.42 7.25 11.89
C VAL A 304 6.43 8.28 12.45
N PRO A 305 5.83 9.13 11.61
CA PRO A 305 4.92 10.17 12.07
C PRO A 305 3.65 9.54 12.65
N ARG A 306 3.10 10.13 13.70
CA ARG A 306 1.89 9.66 14.40
C ARG A 306 0.69 10.57 14.21
N SER A 307 0.86 11.69 13.52
CA SER A 307 -0.23 12.56 13.13
C SER A 307 0.00 13.17 11.74
N PRO A 308 -1.07 13.69 11.11
CA PRO A 308 -0.94 14.44 9.87
C PRO A 308 0.01 15.63 10.00
N GLU A 309 -0.10 16.38 11.10
CA GLU A 309 0.71 17.57 11.33
C GLU A 309 2.19 17.23 11.59
N GLU A 310 2.52 16.13 12.29
CA GLU A 310 3.90 15.66 12.50
C GLU A 310 4.56 15.31 11.16
N ALA A 311 3.87 14.53 10.32
CA ALA A 311 4.35 14.23 8.98
C ALA A 311 4.55 15.50 8.14
N ALA A 312 3.54 16.38 8.09
CA ALA A 312 3.60 17.59 7.27
C ALA A 312 4.73 18.55 7.69
N ALA A 313 5.02 18.63 9.00
CA ALA A 313 6.10 19.46 9.54
C ALA A 313 7.51 18.90 9.29
N GLY A 314 7.63 17.59 9.00
CA GLY A 314 8.93 16.95 8.85
C GLY A 314 9.61 16.64 10.20
N ASP A 315 8.81 16.47 11.25
CA ASP A 315 9.26 16.21 12.62
C ASP A 315 9.44 14.71 12.93
#